data_AF-A0AA35T3U3-F1
#
_entry.id   AF-A0AA35T3U3-F1
#
_cell.length_a   1.000
_cell.length_b   1.000
_cell.length_c   1.000
_cell.angle_alpha   90.00
_cell.angle_beta   90.00
_cell.angle_gamma   90.00
#
_symmetry.space_group_name_H-M   'P 1'
#
loop_
_entity.id
_entity.type
_entity.pdbx_description
1 polymer ?
#
loop_
_entity_poly.entity_id
_entity_poly.type
_entity_poly.pdbx_seq_one_letter_code
_entity_poly.pdbx_strand_id
1 'polypeptide(L)'
;MRTEGNKRQQLLIAQEMFKESQNLTREHKALILGFMAGARENPYPNREVVTIKLNDRVQEESEGKKVLIETVFEMNYKTGMWRKLQYKRPHQ
;
A
#
# COMPACT_ATOMS: atom_id res chain seq x y z
N MET A 1 11.37 -26.35 2.06
CA MET A 1 10.25 -25.38 2.13
C MET A 1 10.47 -24.48 3.35
N ARG A 2 10.80 -23.20 3.16
CA ARG A 2 10.95 -22.21 4.24
C ARG A 2 10.17 -20.94 3.87
N THR A 3 8.87 -20.91 4.15
CA THR A 3 7.99 -19.76 3.82
C THR A 3 7.53 -18.96 5.03
N GLU A 4 7.80 -19.40 6.27
CA GLU A 4 7.37 -18.69 7.49
C GLU A 4 8.22 -17.46 7.82
N GLY A 5 9.54 -17.51 7.57
CA GLY A 5 10.44 -16.37 7.79
C GLY A 5 10.07 -15.14 6.94
N ASN A 6 9.55 -15.38 5.73
CA ASN A 6 9.09 -14.31 4.85
C ASN A 6 7.83 -13.64 5.41
N LYS A 7 6.82 -14.42 5.85
CA LYS A 7 5.55 -13.85 6.39
C LYS A 7 5.76 -12.90 7.56
N ARG A 8 6.62 -13.25 8.53
CA ARG A 8 6.90 -12.38 9.68
C ARG A 8 7.55 -11.06 9.25
N GLN A 9 8.47 -11.11 8.28
CA GLN A 9 9.09 -9.90 7.71
C GLN A 9 8.06 -9.04 6.97
N GLN A 10 7.18 -9.64 6.17
CA GLN A 10 6.09 -8.93 5.51
C GLN A 10 5.19 -8.21 6.52
N LEU A 11 4.83 -8.87 7.63
CA LEU A 11 4.01 -8.27 8.68
C LEU A 11 4.71 -7.09 9.38
N LEU A 12 6.03 -7.17 9.60
CA LEU A 12 6.79 -6.05 10.15
C LEU A 12 6.80 -4.86 9.17
N ILE A 13 6.99 -5.12 7.88
CA ILE A 13 6.91 -4.09 6.83
C ILE A 13 5.51 -3.42 6.84
N ALA A 14 4.44 -4.19 6.99
CA ALA A 14 3.08 -3.64 7.12
C ALA A 14 2.96 -2.72 8.34
N GLN A 15 3.49 -3.15 9.49
CA GLN A 15 3.42 -2.36 10.73
C GLN A 15 4.19 -1.03 10.60
N GLU A 16 5.38 -1.05 10.00
CA GLU A 16 6.16 0.16 9.72
C GLU A 16 5.39 1.08 8.75
N MET A 17 4.85 0.52 7.68
CA MET A 17 4.04 1.25 6.71
C MET A 17 2.81 1.92 7.36
N PHE A 18 2.16 1.27 8.31
CA PHE A 18 0.99 1.83 9.00
C PHE A 18 1.33 3.01 9.91
N LYS A 19 2.56 3.09 10.44
CA LYS A 19 3.01 4.24 11.24
C LYS A 19 3.14 5.50 10.40
N GLU A 20 3.48 5.36 9.12
CA GLU A 20 3.65 6.47 8.17
C GLU A 20 2.35 6.83 7.41
N SER A 21 1.29 6.05 7.60
CA SER A 21 0.05 6.17 6.84
C SER A 21 -1.00 6.99 7.60
N GLN A 22 -1.39 8.13 7.04
CA GLN A 22 -2.38 9.02 7.65
C GLN A 22 -3.84 8.63 7.30
N ASN A 23 -4.04 7.91 6.19
CA ASN A 23 -5.37 7.70 5.59
C ASN A 23 -5.87 6.24 5.66
N LEU A 24 -5.22 5.38 6.46
CA LEU A 24 -5.61 3.98 6.56
C LEU A 24 -6.69 3.72 7.61
N THR A 25 -7.86 3.30 7.15
CA THR A 25 -8.94 2.77 8.01
C THR A 25 -8.58 1.40 8.57
N ARG A 26 -9.33 0.93 9.58
CA ARG A 26 -9.16 -0.42 10.14
C ARG A 26 -9.37 -1.51 9.08
N GLU A 27 -10.34 -1.32 8.18
CA GLU A 27 -10.65 -2.24 7.08
C GLU A 27 -9.47 -2.33 6.10
N HIS A 28 -8.89 -1.19 5.71
CA HIS A 28 -7.71 -1.18 4.85
C HIS A 28 -6.51 -1.90 5.49
N LYS A 29 -6.27 -1.68 6.78
CA LYS A 29 -5.19 -2.37 7.53
C LYS A 29 -5.42 -3.88 7.56
N ALA A 30 -6.65 -4.31 7.83
CA ALA A 30 -7.01 -5.73 7.83
C ALA A 30 -6.79 -6.36 6.46
N LEU A 31 -7.15 -5.66 5.37
CA LEU A 31 -6.97 -6.16 4.02
C LEU A 31 -5.48 -6.33 3.66
N ILE A 32 -4.65 -5.34 3.96
CA ILE A 32 -3.19 -5.39 3.73
C ILE A 32 -2.55 -6.53 4.54
N LEU A 33 -2.89 -6.65 5.83
CA LEU A 33 -2.36 -7.71 6.69
C LEU A 33 -2.78 -9.09 6.20
N GLY A 34 -4.05 -9.28 5.85
CA GLY A 34 -4.55 -10.53 5.28
C GLY A 34 -3.79 -10.90 4.01
N PHE A 35 -3.64 -9.95 3.08
CA PHE A 35 -2.90 -10.16 1.85
C PHE A 35 -1.43 -10.55 2.09
N MET A 36 -0.73 -9.82 2.97
CA MET A 36 0.67 -10.12 3.31
C MET A 36 0.85 -11.44 4.08
N ALA A 37 -0.15 -11.88 4.85
CA ALA A 37 -0.17 -13.18 5.50
C ALA A 37 -0.43 -14.34 4.51
N GLY A 38 -0.85 -14.02 3.27
CA GLY A 38 -1.08 -14.96 2.19
C GLY A 38 -2.56 -15.16 1.82
N ALA A 39 -3.48 -14.37 2.38
CA ALA A 39 -4.88 -14.42 1.95
C ALA A 39 -5.00 -13.96 0.49
N ARG A 40 -5.77 -14.71 -0.29
CA ARG A 40 -6.03 -14.44 -1.71
C ARG A 40 -7.52 -14.34 -2.03
N GLU A 41 -8.37 -14.39 -1.02
CA GLU A 41 -9.78 -14.05 -1.18
C GLU A 41 -9.89 -12.56 -1.46
N ASN A 42 -10.33 -12.25 -2.67
CA ASN A 42 -10.44 -10.89 -3.15
C ASN A 42 -11.86 -10.38 -2.87
N PRO A 43 -12.05 -9.38 -2.00
CA PRO A 43 -13.37 -8.83 -1.74
C PRO A 43 -13.95 -8.08 -2.95
N TYR A 44 -13.14 -7.85 -4.01
CA TYR A 44 -13.55 -7.17 -5.24
C TYR A 44 -13.52 -8.15 -6.43
N PRO A 45 -14.63 -8.87 -6.72
CA PRO A 45 -14.65 -9.98 -7.67
C PRO A 45 -14.19 -9.62 -9.09
N ASN A 46 -14.31 -8.34 -9.49
CA ASN A 46 -13.97 -7.86 -10.83
C ASN A 46 -12.57 -7.23 -10.95
N ARG A 47 -11.73 -7.29 -9.90
CA ARG A 47 -10.44 -6.59 -9.89
C ARG A 47 -9.30 -7.49 -9.43
N GLU A 48 -8.49 -7.99 -10.34
CA GLU A 48 -7.29 -8.76 -9.98
C GLU A 48 -6.28 -7.93 -9.18
N VAL A 49 -6.26 -6.61 -9.38
CA VAL A 49 -5.37 -5.66 -8.72
C VAL A 49 -6.19 -4.66 -7.91
N VAL A 50 -5.83 -4.50 -6.64
CA VAL A 50 -6.46 -3.57 -5.71
C VAL A 50 -5.41 -2.61 -5.18
N THR A 51 -5.75 -1.32 -5.14
CA THR A 51 -4.87 -0.26 -4.69
C THR A 51 -5.48 0.47 -3.50
N ILE A 52 -4.70 0.63 -2.43
CA ILE A 52 -5.08 1.37 -1.22
C ILE A 52 -4.15 2.57 -1.07
N LYS A 53 -4.72 3.77 -0.90
CA LYS A 53 -3.94 4.96 -0.56
C LYS A 53 -3.43 4.89 0.87
N LEU A 54 -2.13 5.04 1.04
CA LEU A 54 -1.45 5.00 2.34
C LEU A 54 -1.40 6.41 2.95
N ASN A 55 -0.87 7.34 2.18
CA ASN A 55 -0.78 8.76 2.52
C ASN A 55 -0.68 9.60 1.26
N ASP A 56 -0.85 10.90 1.45
CA ASP A 56 -0.46 11.92 0.52
C ASP A 56 0.21 13.05 1.27
N ARG A 57 1.14 13.73 0.59
CA ARG A 57 1.81 14.90 1.13
C ARG A 57 2.07 15.91 0.02
N VAL A 58 1.97 17.19 0.36
CA VAL A 58 2.43 18.26 -0.51
C VAL A 58 3.93 18.40 -0.32
N GLN A 59 4.67 18.39 -1.41
CA GLN A 59 6.11 18.60 -1.44
C GLN A 59 6.39 19.83 -2.33
N GLU A 60 7.20 20.74 -1.83
CA GLU A 60 7.68 21.87 -2.62
C GLU A 60 8.88 21.42 -3.46
N GLU A 61 8.81 21.68 -4.77
CA GLU A 61 9.91 21.48 -5.73
C GLU A 61 10.57 22.84 -6.04
N SER A 62 11.56 22.82 -6.94
CA SER A 62 12.23 24.04 -7.39
C SER A 62 11.24 25.06 -7.95
N GLU A 63 11.57 26.35 -7.76
CA GLU A 63 10.77 27.48 -8.26
C GLU A 63 9.38 27.65 -7.61
N GLY A 64 9.19 27.16 -6.38
CA GLY A 64 7.94 27.33 -5.63
C GLY A 64 6.77 26.48 -6.14
N LYS A 65 7.04 25.56 -7.07
CA LYS A 65 6.04 24.60 -7.56
C LYS A 65 5.74 23.58 -6.46
N LYS A 66 4.47 23.42 -6.12
CA LYS A 66 4.03 22.39 -5.17
C LYS A 66 3.52 21.17 -5.94
N VAL A 67 3.94 19.99 -5.52
CA VAL A 67 3.46 18.71 -6.06
C VAL A 67 2.81 17.90 -4.94
N LEU A 68 1.73 17.21 -5.27
CA LEU A 68 1.13 16.21 -4.40
C LEU A 68 1.81 14.87 -4.67
N ILE A 69 2.43 14.31 -3.63
CA ILE A 69 2.97 12.95 -3.64
C ILE A 69 1.93 12.04 -3.00
N GLU A 70 1.32 11.16 -3.80
CA GLU A 70 0.39 10.14 -3.33
C GLU A 70 1.11 8.79 -3.24
N THR A 71 1.16 8.20 -2.04
CA THR A 71 1.71 6.87 -1.84
C THR A 71 0.59 5.84 -1.76
N VAL A 72 0.69 4.77 -2.53
CA VAL A 72 -0.30 3.68 -2.53
C VAL A 72 0.33 2.31 -2.32
N PHE A 73 -0.47 1.39 -1.80
CA PHE A 73 -0.18 -0.04 -1.71
C PHE A 73 -0.99 -0.78 -2.77
N GLU A 74 -0.31 -1.40 -3.73
CA GLU A 74 -0.93 -2.19 -4.79
C GLU A 74 -0.78 -3.68 -4.47
N MET A 75 -1.89 -4.42 -4.56
CA MET A 75 -1.99 -5.85 -4.28
C MET A 75 -2.54 -6.56 -5.49
N ASN A 76 -1.80 -7.54 -6.01
CA ASN A 76 -2.27 -8.38 -7.09
C ASN A 76 -2.75 -9.72 -6.52
N TYR A 77 -4.06 -9.93 -6.49
CA TYR A 77 -4.69 -11.15 -5.95
C TYR A 77 -4.44 -12.39 -6.81
N LYS A 78 -4.11 -12.22 -8.10
CA LYS A 78 -3.79 -13.31 -9.02
C LYS A 78 -2.37 -13.83 -8.81
N THR A 79 -1.39 -12.95 -8.64
CA THR A 79 0.02 -13.33 -8.45
C THR A 79 0.43 -13.43 -6.99
N GLY A 80 -0.33 -12.80 -6.10
CA GLY A 80 0.03 -12.64 -4.69
C GLY A 80 1.16 -11.64 -4.44
N MET A 81 1.60 -10.91 -5.47
CA MET A 81 2.62 -9.88 -5.35
C MET A 81 1.99 -8.57 -4.88
N TRP A 82 2.78 -7.79 -4.15
CA TRP A 82 2.42 -6.43 -3.79
C TRP A 82 3.59 -5.48 -4.05
N ARG A 83 3.29 -4.19 -4.18
CA ARG A 83 4.31 -3.13 -4.25
C ARG A 83 3.79 -1.82 -3.66
N LYS A 84 4.71 -1.01 -3.16
CA LYS A 84 4.45 0.38 -2.76
C LYS A 84 4.78 1.28 -3.95
N LEU A 85 3.85 2.12 -4.36
CA LEU A 85 4.01 3.05 -5.48
C LEU A 85 3.85 4.49 -4.98
N GLN A 86 4.55 5.42 -5.63
CA GLN A 86 4.39 6.85 -5.40
C GLN A 86 4.07 7.54 -6.70
N TYR A 87 3.01 8.35 -6.70
CA TYR A 87 2.59 9.16 -7.83
C TYR A 87 2.77 10.63 -7.51
N LYS A 88 3.42 11.36 -8.41
CA LYS A 88 3.48 12.82 -8.36
C LYS A 88 2.34 13.39 -9.20
N ARG A 89 1.60 14.34 -8.67
CA ARG A 89 0.62 15.13 -9.42
C ARG A 89 0.78 16.62 -9.09
N PRO A 90 0.48 17.55 -10.02
CA PRO A 90 0.50 18.98 -9.70
C PRO A 90 -0.45 19.28 -8.52
N HIS A 91 0.01 20.06 -7.54
CA HIS A 91 -0.85 20.60 -6.49
C HIS A 91 -1.46 21.90 -7.02
N GLN A 92 -2.78 21.90 -7.30
CA GLN A 92 -3.51 23.05 -7.83
C GLN A 92 -3.71 24.14 -6.77
#